data_AF-A0A3B0BXP1-F1
#
_entry.id   AF-A0A3B0BXP1-F1
#
_cell.length_a   1.000
_cell.length_b   1.000
_cell.length_c   1.000
_cell.angle_alpha   90.00
_cell.angle_beta   90.00
_cell.angle_gamma   90.00
#
_symmetry.space_group_name_H-M   'P 1'
#
loop_
_entity.id
_entity.type
_entity.pdbx_description
1 polymer ?
#
loop_
_entity_poly.entity_id
_entity_poly.type
_entity_poly.pdbx_seq_one_letter_code
_entity_poly.pdbx_strand_id
1 'polypeptide(L)' 'MIYSDGTRLRSKAGTSGAVLGQLYFGDPIRILRSSGGWDYVQLKSKSKGGLSKGTRGWVSHKNIIPPFCGM' A
#
# COMPACT_ATOMS: atom_id res chain seq x y z
N MET A 1 5.29 -5.14 4.87
CA MET A 1 5.35 -5.57 3.45
C MET A 1 3.93 -5.79 2.94
N ILE A 2 3.71 -5.78 1.63
CA ILE A 2 2.39 -6.12 1.06
C ILE A 2 2.21 -7.63 1.07
N TYR A 3 1.04 -8.10 1.50
CA TYR A 3 0.71 -9.53 1.60
C TYR A 3 -0.41 -9.99 0.67
N SER A 4 -0.97 -9.09 -0.13
CA SER A 4 -1.96 -9.44 -1.16
C SER A 4 -1.42 -9.06 -2.54
N ASP A 5 -1.59 -9.95 -3.52
CA ASP A 5 -1.42 -9.59 -4.91
C ASP A 5 -2.50 -8.58 -5.33
N GLY A 6 -2.15 -7.68 -6.27
CA GLY A 6 -3.09 -6.68 -6.81
C GLY A 6 -3.55 -5.58 -5.84
N THR A 7 -2.73 -5.24 -4.84
CA THR A 7 -3.08 -4.19 -3.87
C THR A 7 -3.06 -2.81 -4.53
N ARG A 8 -4.24 -2.21 -4.77
CA ARG A 8 -4.35 -0.91 -5.44
C ARG A 8 -3.90 0.24 -4.52
N LEU A 9 -2.89 0.98 -4.96
CA LEU A 9 -2.47 2.24 -4.37
C LEU A 9 -3.41 3.35 -4.85
N ARG A 10 -4.06 4.04 -3.93
CA ARG A 10 -5.02 5.13 -4.22
C ARG A 10 -4.49 6.48 -3.78
N SER A 11 -4.94 7.55 -4.42
CA SER A 11 -4.53 8.91 -4.03
C SER A 11 -5.19 9.41 -2.74
N LYS A 12 -6.36 8.85 -2.38
CA LYS A 12 -7.13 9.20 -1.19
C LYS A 12 -7.55 7.94 -0.43
N ALA A 13 -7.68 8.06 0.89
CA ALA A 13 -8.31 7.06 1.75
C ALA A 13 -9.81 7.01 1.40
N GLY A 14 -10.22 6.01 0.61
CA GLY A 14 -11.61 5.83 0.22
C GLY A 14 -11.79 5.13 -1.13
N THR A 15 -12.99 4.58 -1.35
CA THR A 15 -13.40 3.94 -2.60
C THR A 15 -13.53 4.91 -3.77
N SER A 16 -13.80 6.19 -3.50
CA SER A 16 -13.86 7.27 -4.48
C SER A 16 -12.48 7.81 -4.91
N GLY A 17 -11.40 7.33 -4.31
CA GLY A 17 -10.04 7.77 -4.63
C GLY A 17 -9.54 7.12 -5.92
N ALA A 18 -8.96 7.92 -6.83
CA ALA A 18 -8.33 7.43 -8.05
C ALA A 18 -7.19 6.46 -7.74
N VAL A 19 -7.11 5.38 -8.53
CA VAL A 19 -6.04 4.38 -8.41
C VAL A 19 -4.79 4.95 -9.07
N LEU A 20 -3.78 5.24 -8.27
CA LEU A 20 -2.45 5.69 -8.73
C LEU A 20 -1.64 4.53 -9.31
N GLY A 21 -1.91 3.31 -8.87
CA GLY A 21 -1.26 2.11 -9.39
C GLY A 21 -1.57 0.88 -8.55
N GLN A 22 -0.82 -0.20 -8.81
CA GLN A 22 -0.98 -1.48 -8.11
C GLN A 22 0.36 -1.93 -7.52
N LEU A 23 0.31 -2.34 -6.26
CA LEU A 23 1.37 -2.97 -5.49
C LEU A 23 1.14 -4.47 -5.48
N TYR A 24 2.22 -5.23 -5.37
CA TYR A 24 2.21 -6.68 -5.38
C TYR A 24 2.75 -7.24 -4.07
N PHE A 25 2.44 -8.51 -3.84
CA PHE A 25 2.96 -9.28 -2.72
C PHE A 25 4.50 -9.16 -2.62
N GLY A 26 4.99 -8.91 -1.42
CA GLY A 26 6.43 -8.80 -1.15
C GLY A 26 7.03 -7.42 -1.46
N ASP A 27 6.25 -6.47 -1.97
CA ASP A 27 6.77 -5.13 -2.25
C ASP A 27 7.23 -4.42 -0.95
N PRO A 28 8.48 -3.88 -0.93
CA PRO A 28 9.00 -3.15 0.21
C PRO A 28 8.38 -1.76 0.27
N ILE A 29 7.42 -1.62 1.18
CA ILE A 29 6.71 -0.36 1.47
C ILE A 29 7.04 0.14 2.87
N ARG A 30 6.97 1.46 3.05
CA ARG A 30 7.07 2.15 4.33
C ARG A 30 5.71 2.74 4.69
N ILE A 31 5.13 2.35 5.81
CA ILE A 31 3.91 2.98 6.32
C ILE A 31 4.29 4.32 6.95
N LEU A 32 3.65 5.39 6.50
CA LEU A 32 3.83 6.75 7.01
C LEU A 32 2.72 7.11 7.99
N ARG A 33 1.47 6.72 7.70
CA ARG A 33 0.31 7.04 8.52
C ARG A 33 -0.80 6.01 8.32
N SER A 34 -1.63 5.82 9.33
CA SER A 34 -2.83 4.98 9.30
C SER A 34 -4.07 5.83 9.62
N SER A 35 -5.19 5.57 8.95
CA SER A 35 -6.45 6.31 9.11
C SER A 35 -7.65 5.44 8.71
N GLY A 36 -8.49 5.07 9.69
CA GLY A 36 -9.82 4.51 9.45
C GLY A 36 -9.87 3.33 8.46
N GLY A 37 -8.90 2.41 8.52
CA GLY A 37 -8.82 1.24 7.63
C GLY A 37 -7.96 1.44 6.36
N TRP A 38 -7.33 2.59 6.21
CA TRP A 38 -6.35 2.87 5.16
C TRP A 38 -5.00 3.25 5.75
N ASP A 39 -3.93 2.81 5.12
CA ASP A 39 -2.57 3.16 5.47
C ASP A 39 -1.95 3.92 4.31
N TYR A 40 -1.43 5.09 4.63
CA TYR A 40 -0.59 5.86 3.74
C TYR A 40 0.80 5.25 3.73
N VAL A 41 1.18 4.68 2.59
CA VAL A 41 2.44 3.98 2.40
C VAL A 41 3.27 4.62 1.29
N GLN A 42 4.58 4.48 1.40
CA GLN A 42 5.56 4.89 0.41
C GLN A 42 6.37 3.70 -0.07
N LEU A 43 6.46 3.55 -1.39
CA LEU A 43 7.30 2.54 -2.03
C LEU A 43 8.77 2.86 -1.84
N LYS A 44 9.52 1.90 -1.29
CA LYS A 44 11.00 1.98 -1.19
C LYS A 44 11.70 1.56 -2.48
N SER A 45 11.03 0.79 -3.33
CA SER A 45 11.56 0.23 -4.57
C SER A 45 10.53 0.30 -5.69
N LYS A 46 10.94 0.00 -6.93
CA LYS A 46 10.02 -0.13 -8.06
C LYS A 46 9.17 -1.38 -7.84
N SER A 47 7.85 -1.24 -7.91
CA SER A 47 6.94 -2.38 -7.76
C SER A 47 6.77 -3.11 -9.08
N LYS A 48 6.47 -4.42 -9.01
CA LYS A 48 6.11 -5.23 -10.19
C LYS A 48 4.91 -4.67 -10.96
N GLY A 49 4.07 -3.87 -10.33
CA GLY A 49 2.95 -3.19 -10.99
C GLY A 49 3.30 -1.98 -11.84
N GLY A 50 4.59 -1.70 -12.06
CA GLY A 50 5.04 -0.56 -12.83
C GLY A 50 5.12 0.75 -12.03
N LEU A 51 4.83 0.72 -10.72
CA LEU A 51 5.00 1.88 -9.85
C LEU A 51 6.50 2.16 -9.62
N SER A 52 6.89 3.40 -9.85
CA SER A 52 8.25 3.88 -9.62
C SER A 52 8.61 3.91 -8.13
N LYS A 53 9.90 3.81 -7.83
CA LYS A 53 10.42 4.03 -6.46
C LYS A 53 9.98 5.41 -5.96
N GLY A 54 9.50 5.49 -4.72
CA GLY A 54 9.11 6.73 -4.07
C GLY A 54 7.64 7.12 -4.24
N THR A 55 6.86 6.39 -5.05
CA THR A 55 5.40 6.55 -5.15
C THR A 55 4.75 6.40 -3.78
N ARG A 56 3.82 7.30 -3.47
CA ARG A 56 3.11 7.36 -2.19
C ARG A 56 1.61 7.30 -2.44
N GLY A 57 0.88 6.69 -1.53
CA GLY A 57 -0.56 6.63 -1.61
C GLY A 57 -1.18 5.82 -0.48
N TRP A 58 -2.49 5.74 -0.53
CA TRP A 58 -3.31 5.01 0.42
C TRP A 58 -3.53 3.59 -0.04
N VAL A 59 -3.36 2.65 0.88
CA VAL A 59 -3.58 1.22 0.70
C VAL A 59 -4.52 0.74 1.79
N SER A 60 -5.39 -0.23 1.50
CA SER A 60 -6.26 -0.80 2.51
C SER A 60 -5.46 -1.59 3.54
N HIS A 61 -5.72 -1.31 4.83
CA HIS A 61 -5.05 -1.93 5.97
C HIS A 61 -5.07 -3.46 5.92
N LYS A 62 -6.18 -4.03 5.46
CA LYS A 62 -6.38 -5.47 5.22
C LYS A 62 -5.26 -6.16 4.43
N ASN A 63 -4.65 -5.45 3.48
CA ASN A 63 -3.69 -6.02 2.53
C ASN A 63 -2.23 -5.79 2.95
N ILE A 64 -2.04 -5.17 4.10
CA ILE A 64 -0.74 -4.87 4.69
C ILE A 64 -0.59 -5.79 5.89
N ILE A 65 0.53 -6.49 6.00
CA ILE A 65 0.87 -7.15 7.26
C ILE A 65 1.60 -6.12 8.12
N PRO A 66 0.99 -5.64 9.22
CA PRO A 66 1.74 -5.02 10.29
C PRO A 66 2.58 -6.10 10.99
N PRO A 67 3.80 -5.78 11.45
CA PRO A 67 4.67 -6.74 12.15
C PRO A 67 4.10 -7.29 13.47
N PHE A 68 2.90 -6.86 13.90
CA PHE A 68 2.27 -7.21 15.17
C PHE A 68 0.93 -7.96 15.03
N CYS A 69 0.62 -8.54 13.88
CA CYS A 69 -0.57 -9.40 13.75
C CYS A 69 -0.21 -10.86 14.09
N GLY A 70 0.15 -11.08 15.35
CA GLY A 70 0.26 -12.39 15.99
C GLY A 70 -0.40 -12.28 17.35
N MET A 71 -1.64 -12.78 17.46
CA MET A 71 -2.13 -13.33 18.72
C MET A 71 -1.51 -14.71 18.90
#